data_AF-A0A7W9Q2V0-F1
#
_entry.id   AF-A0A7W9Q2V0-F1
#
_cell.length_a   1.000
_cell.length_b   1.000
_cell.length_c   1.000
_cell.angle_alpha   90.00
_cell.angle_beta   90.00
_cell.angle_gamma   90.00
#
_symmetry.space_group_name_H-M   'P 1'
#
loop_
_entity.id
_entity.type
_entity.pdbx_description
1 polymer ?
#
loop_
_entity_poly.entity_id
_entity_poly.type
_entity_poly.pdbx_seq_one_letter_code
_entity_poly.pdbx_strand_id
1 'polypeptide(L)' 'MPKGKGGRIRGIVAGRGRVYEALKARMGKTRAAKIANAGKTHEDRSRMAKKAARTRKTRGE' A
#
# COMPACT_ATOMS: atom_id res chain seq x y z
N MET A 1 -0.46 -12.50 22.80
CA MET A 1 -1.42 -11.53 22.21
C MET A 1 -1.28 -11.52 20.68
N PRO A 2 -2.23 -12.04 19.88
CA PRO A 2 -2.20 -11.77 18.44
C PRO A 2 -2.90 -10.44 18.15
N LYS A 3 -2.16 -9.59 17.42
CA LYS A 3 -2.49 -8.24 16.96
C LYS A 3 -3.90 -8.13 16.37
N GLY A 4 -4.57 -7.04 16.74
CA GLY A 4 -5.94 -6.70 16.35
C GLY A 4 -6.25 -7.03 14.89
N LYS A 5 -7.29 -7.86 14.73
CA LYS A 5 -8.05 -8.00 13.50
C LYS A 5 -8.60 -6.62 13.16
N GLY A 6 -7.84 -5.84 12.36
CA GLY A 6 -8.34 -4.61 11.79
C GLY A 6 -9.61 -4.96 11.02
N GLY A 7 -10.75 -4.45 11.49
CA GLY A 7 -12.06 -4.72 10.89
C GLY A 7 -12.04 -4.46 9.39
N ARG A 8 -12.91 -5.15 8.65
CA ARG A 8 -13.00 -5.02 7.19
C ARG A 8 -13.29 -3.55 6.82
N ILE A 9 -12.26 -2.83 6.39
CA ILE A 9 -12.41 -1.43 5.95
C ILE A 9 -12.95 -1.45 4.53
N ARG A 10 -14.15 -0.90 4.33
CA ARG A 10 -14.84 -0.89 3.03
C ARG A 10 -13.95 -0.21 1.98
N GLY A 11 -13.67 -0.93 0.88
CA GLY A 11 -12.81 -0.45 -0.20
C GLY A 11 -11.30 -0.67 -0.01
N ILE A 12 -10.87 -1.31 1.09
CA ILE A 12 -9.46 -1.71 1.31
C ILE A 12 -9.32 -3.21 1.15
N VAL A 13 -8.28 -3.66 0.45
CA VAL A 13 -8.00 -5.10 0.26
C VAL A 13 -7.66 -5.75 1.61
N ALA A 14 -8.09 -6.99 1.80
CA ALA A 14 -7.80 -7.78 2.99
C ALA A 14 -6.29 -7.78 3.32
N GLY A 15 -5.96 -7.67 4.61
CA GLY A 15 -4.58 -7.59 5.11
C GLY A 15 -3.94 -6.20 5.02
N ARG A 16 -4.56 -5.21 4.35
CA ARG A 16 -3.98 -3.87 4.16
C ARG A 16 -4.54 -2.78 5.08
N GLY A 17 -5.45 -3.14 5.98
CA GLY A 17 -6.08 -2.19 6.91
C GLY A 17 -5.08 -1.43 7.80
N ARG A 18 -3.98 -2.09 8.23
CA ARG A 18 -2.93 -1.44 9.04
C ARG A 18 -2.22 -0.31 8.31
N VAL A 19 -1.93 -0.49 7.01
CA VAL A 19 -1.31 0.55 6.17
C VAL A 19 -2.28 1.71 5.97
N TYR A 20 -3.55 1.40 5.71
CA TYR A 20 -4.58 2.43 5.58
C TYR A 20 -4.71 3.28 6.85
N GLU A 21 -4.89 2.67 8.03
CA GLU A 21 -5.05 3.43 9.28
C GLU A 21 -3.80 4.25 9.65
N ALA A 22 -2.61 3.73 9.39
CA ALA A 22 -1.36 4.47 9.62
C ALA A 22 -1.23 5.73 8.73
N LEU A 23 -1.76 5.68 7.51
CA LEU A 23 -1.66 6.79 6.54
C LEU A 23 -2.87 7.74 6.62
N LYS A 24 -4.05 7.23 6.98
CA LYS A 24 -5.32 7.97 7.00
C LYS A 24 -5.23 9.27 7.79
N ALA A 25 -4.59 9.25 8.96
CA ALA A 25 -4.43 10.43 9.81
C ALA A 25 -3.51 11.50 9.20
N ARG A 26 -2.53 11.11 8.36
CA ARG A 26 -1.51 12.01 7.83
C ARG A 26 -1.86 12.62 6.47
N MET A 27 -2.55 11.87 5.61
CA MET A 27 -2.79 12.25 4.21
C MET A 27 -4.26 12.18 3.78
N GLY A 28 -5.15 11.81 4.70
CA GLY A 28 -6.58 11.68 4.44
C GLY A 28 -6.97 10.34 3.82
N LYS A 29 -8.28 10.05 3.89
CA LYS A 29 -8.88 8.75 3.53
C LYS A 29 -8.56 8.33 2.09
N THR A 30 -8.73 9.24 1.13
CA THR A 30 -8.60 8.93 -0.31
C THR A 30 -7.16 8.60 -0.70
N ARG A 31 -6.18 9.38 -0.24
CA ARG A 31 -4.76 9.11 -0.53
C ARG A 31 -4.28 7.85 0.19
N ALA A 32 -4.66 7.66 1.45
CA ALA A 32 -4.34 6.45 2.20
C ALA A 32 -4.89 5.19 1.52
N ALA A 33 -6.13 5.21 1.03
CA ALA A 33 -6.72 4.07 0.32
C ALA A 33 -5.99 3.75 -0.99
N LYS A 34 -5.62 4.78 -1.78
CA LYS A 34 -4.83 4.59 -3.01
C LYS A 34 -3.49 3.93 -2.74
N ILE A 35 -2.77 4.38 -1.71
CA ILE A 35 -1.46 3.82 -1.34
C ILE A 35 -1.60 2.42 -0.76
N ALA A 36 -2.54 2.22 0.18
CA ALA A 36 -2.78 0.91 0.77
C ALA A 36 -3.06 -0.11 -0.33
N ASN A 37 -4.01 0.18 -1.22
CA ASN A 37 -4.38 -0.71 -2.32
C ASN A 37 -3.40 -0.72 -3.50
N ALA A 38 -2.27 -0.01 -3.42
CA ALA A 38 -1.24 -0.12 -4.45
C ALA A 38 -0.70 -1.55 -4.49
N GLY A 39 -0.49 -2.07 -5.71
CA GLY A 39 -0.07 -3.46 -5.88
C GLY A 39 -1.15 -4.47 -5.50
N LYS A 40 -2.45 -4.14 -5.65
CA LYS A 40 -3.55 -5.07 -5.35
C LYS A 40 -3.48 -6.34 -6.20
N THR A 41 -3.06 -6.24 -7.46
CA THR A 41 -2.87 -7.37 -8.37
C THR A 41 -1.39 -7.75 -8.51
N HIS A 42 -1.12 -8.92 -9.08
CA HIS A 42 0.26 -9.31 -9.42
C HIS A 42 0.90 -8.35 -10.44
N GLU A 43 0.14 -7.94 -11.45
CA GLU A 43 0.59 -6.99 -12.47
C GLU A 43 0.97 -5.63 -11.86
N ASP A 44 0.14 -5.11 -10.94
CA ASP A 44 0.42 -3.84 -10.27
C ASP A 44 1.71 -3.95 -9.43
N ARG A 45 1.91 -5.07 -8.73
CA ARG A 45 3.16 -5.33 -7.98
C ARG A 45 4.36 -5.40 -8.92
N SER A 46 4.24 -6.09 -10.04
CA SER A 46 5.30 -6.18 -11.05
C SER A 46 5.66 -4.80 -11.61
N ARG A 47 4.66 -3.98 -11.95
CA ARG A 47 4.87 -2.61 -12.43
C ARG A 47 5.57 -1.74 -11.39
N MET A 48 5.17 -1.84 -10.13
CA MET A 48 5.82 -1.13 -9.02
C MET A 48 7.26 -1.56 -8.82
N ALA A 49 7.54 -2.88 -8.85
CA ALA A 49 8.89 -3.42 -8.74
C ALA A 49 9.79 -2.93 -9.89
N LYS A 50 9.30 -2.99 -11.13
CA LYS A 50 10.01 -2.44 -12.31
C LYS A 50 10.26 -0.93 -12.18
N LYS A 51 9.28 -0.17 -11.68
CA LYS A 51 9.47 1.27 -11.40
C LYS A 51 10.56 1.49 -10.34
N ALA A 52 10.51 0.77 -9.23
CA ALA A 52 11.50 0.87 -8.16
C ALA A 52 12.91 0.52 -8.66
N ALA A 53 13.06 -0.56 -9.42
CA ALA A 53 14.34 -0.96 -10.02
C ALA A 53 14.90 0.12 -10.95
N ARG A 54 14.06 0.72 -11.81
CA ARG A 54 14.47 1.86 -12.64
C ARG A 54 14.93 3.04 -11.78
N THR A 55 14.21 3.36 -10.71
CA THR A 55 14.58 4.44 -9.79
C THR A 55 15.93 4.20 -9.10
N ARG A 56 16.24 2.97 -8.70
CA ARG A 56 17.57 2.60 -8.13
C ARG A 56 18.68 2.81 -9.15
N LYS A 57 18.50 2.25 -10.35
CA LYS A 57 19.44 2.43 -11.46
C LYS A 57 19.70 3.91 -11.78
N THR A 58 18.66 4.75 -11.79
CA THR A 58 18.83 6.19 -12.03
C THR A 58 19.56 6.92 -10.90
N ARG A 59 19.54 6.36 -9.68
CA ARG A 59 20.23 6.90 -8.51
C ARG A 59 21.65 6.36 -8.34
N GLY A 60 22.08 5.41 -9.18
CA GLY A 60 23.40 4.78 -9.10
C GLY A 60 23.51 3.70 -8.01
N GLU A 61 22.37 3.19 -7.52
CA GLU A 61 22.28 1.97 -6.69
C GLU A 61 22.16 0.72 -7.59
#